data_AF-A0A2W4NU23-F1
#
_entry.id   AF-A0A2W4NU23-F1
#
_cell.length_a   1.000
_cell.length_b   1.000
_cell.length_c   1.000
_cell.angle_alpha   90.00
_cell.angle_beta   90.00
_cell.angle_gamma   90.00
#
_symmetry.space_group_name_H-M   'P 1'
#
loop_
_entity.id
_entity.type
_entity.pdbx_description
1 polymer ?
#
loop_
_entity_poly.entity_id
_entity_poly.type
_entity_poly.pdbx_seq_one_letter_code
_entity_poly.pdbx_strand_id
1 'polypeptide(L)' 'ELSGLIGRGGLERITGHLGRVLQVRPKARNAAVRRRGRDADGAVIDAPPRGFYLRARFTQSILARHFAIPQR' A
#
# COMPACT_ATOMS: atom_id res chain seq x y z
N GLU A 1 8.81 1.61 7.08
CA GLU A 1 8.98 2.65 6.03
C GLU A 1 7.65 3.17 5.47
N LEU A 2 6.80 2.33 4.87
CA LEU A 2 5.52 2.76 4.28
C LEU A 2 4.59 3.51 5.25
N SER A 3 4.40 2.98 6.47
CA SER A 3 3.57 3.66 7.49
C SER A 3 4.14 5.02 7.90
N GLY A 4 5.46 5.17 7.92
CA GLY A 4 6.11 6.45 8.20
C GLY A 4 5.91 7.49 7.09
N LEU A 5 5.91 7.06 5.82
CA LEU A 5 5.58 7.93 4.70
C LEU A 5 4.11 8.38 4.73
N ILE A 6 3.20 7.49 5.13
CA ILE A 6 1.78 7.82 5.32
C ILE A 6 1.59 8.81 6.47
N GLY A 7 2.23 8.55 7.62
CA GLY A 7 2.10 9.38 8.82
C GLY A 7 2.60 10.81 8.65
N ARG A 8 3.61 11.02 7.80
CA ARG A 8 4.14 12.35 7.44
C ARG A 8 3.39 13.02 6.28
N GLY A 9 2.17 12.56 5.95
CA GLY A 9 1.36 13.15 4.88
C GLY A 9 1.94 13.00 3.47
N GLY A 10 2.94 12.13 3.28
CA GLY A 10 3.59 11.88 2.00
C GLY A 10 2.78 11.02 1.04
N LEU A 11 1.44 11.08 1.11
CA LEU A 11 0.53 10.19 0.36
C LEU A 11 0.73 10.28 -1.16
N GLU A 12 0.95 11.49 -1.67
CA GLU A 12 1.23 11.79 -3.09
C GLU A 12 2.47 11.02 -3.60
N ARG A 13 3.50 10.89 -2.76
CA ARG A 13 4.77 10.22 -3.11
C ARG A 13 4.67 8.69 -3.07
N ILE A 14 3.57 8.14 -2.54
CA ILE A 14 3.41 6.69 -2.42
C ILE A 14 2.94 6.12 -3.75
N THR A 15 3.84 5.38 -4.41
CA THR A 15 3.55 4.60 -5.61
C THR A 15 3.40 3.11 -5.28
N GLY A 16 2.79 2.37 -6.20
CA GLY A 16 2.68 0.92 -6.11
C GLY A 16 4.01 0.17 -6.19
N HIS A 17 5.13 0.85 -6.49
CA HIS A 17 6.46 0.25 -6.59
C HIS A 17 7.20 0.21 -5.25
N LEU A 18 6.78 1.04 -4.29
CA LEU A 18 7.39 1.06 -2.96
C LEU A 18 7.09 -0.23 -2.18
N GLY A 19 8.07 -0.66 -1.39
CA GLY A 19 7.97 -1.79 -0.47
C GLY A 19 8.32 -3.15 -1.09
N ARG A 20 9.13 -3.93 -0.36
CA ARG A 20 9.63 -5.25 -0.81
C ARG A 20 8.58 -6.36 -0.76
N VAL A 21 7.72 -6.34 0.25
CA VAL A 21 6.72 -7.40 0.51
C VAL A 21 5.31 -6.81 0.57
N LEU A 22 5.18 -5.69 1.29
CA LEU A 22 3.94 -4.93 1.41
C LEU A 22 3.99 -3.73 0.47
N GLN A 23 2.84 -3.33 -0.08
CA GLN A 23 2.68 -2.14 -0.90
C GLN A 23 1.39 -1.41 -0.54
N VAL A 24 1.26 -0.16 -0.97
CA VAL A 24 0.04 0.66 -0.80
C VAL A 24 -0.57 0.92 -2.17
N ARG A 25 -1.89 0.74 -2.30
CA ARG A 25 -2.65 0.96 -3.54
C ARG A 25 -4.02 1.59 -3.23
N PRO A 26 -4.70 2.21 -4.21
CA PRO A 26 -6.10 2.61 -4.05
C PRO A 26 -6.97 1.42 -3.62
N LYS A 27 -7.85 1.64 -2.64
CA LYS A 27 -8.82 0.65 -2.12
C LYS A 27 -10.20 1.30 -2.02
N ALA A 28 -10.86 1.42 -3.16
CA ALA A 28 -12.19 1.99 -3.26
C ALA A 28 -13.03 1.24 -4.29
N ARG A 29 -14.36 1.42 -4.23
CA ARG A 29 -15.29 0.92 -5.25
C ARG A 29 -14.97 1.50 -6.63
N ASN A 30 -14.64 2.78 -6.68
CA ASN A 30 -14.26 3.49 -7.90
C ASN A 30 -13.34 4.69 -7.56
N ALA A 31 -12.79 5.34 -8.59
CA ALA A 31 -11.84 6.45 -8.45
C ALA A 31 -12.47 7.76 -7.89
N ALA A 32 -13.80 7.85 -7.86
CA ALA A 32 -14.50 9.03 -7.33
C ALA A 32 -14.60 9.02 -5.80
N VAL A 33 -14.39 7.87 -5.14
CA VAL A 33 -14.44 7.79 -3.67
C VAL A 33 -13.28 8.57 -3.06
N ARG A 34 -13.60 9.45 -2.12
CA ARG A 34 -12.63 10.25 -1.36
C ARG A 34 -12.79 9.99 0.14
N ARG A 35 -11.71 10.23 0.89
CA ARG A 35 -11.68 10.27 2.35
C ARG A 35 -10.82 11.45 2.81
N ARG A 36 -11.17 12.01 3.96
CA ARG A 36 -10.32 12.99 4.64
C ARG A 36 -8.98 12.36 5.03
N GLY A 37 -7.91 13.02 4.65
CA GLY A 37 -6.53 12.73 5.00
C GLY A 37 -5.79 14.00 5.42
N ARG A 38 -4.49 13.88 5.65
CA ARG A 38 -3.59 15.02 5.87
C ARG A 38 -2.46 14.97 4.87
N ASP A 39 -2.07 16.13 4.34
CA ASP A 39 -0.87 16.29 3.53
C ASP A 39 0.37 16.48 4.42
N ALA A 40 1.52 16.73 3.77
CA ALA A 40 2.80 16.89 4.44
C ALA A 40 2.86 18.12 5.35
N ASP A 41 2.05 19.14 5.08
CA ASP A 41 1.94 20.37 5.85
C ASP A 41 0.89 20.28 6.97
N GLY A 42 0.18 19.14 7.03
CA GLY A 42 -0.85 18.87 8.02
C GLY A 42 -2.25 19.38 7.64
N ALA A 43 -2.40 19.97 6.46
CA ALA A 43 -3.69 20.43 5.97
C ALA A 43 -4.61 19.24 5.67
N VAL A 44 -5.91 19.43 5.92
CA VAL A 44 -6.91 18.39 5.62
C VAL A 44 -7.17 18.38 4.12
N ILE A 45 -7.00 17.20 3.51
CA ILE A 45 -7.21 17.01 2.07
C ILE A 45 -8.19 15.86 1.81
N ASP A 46 -8.85 15.89 0.66
CA ASP A 46 -9.64 14.77 0.15
C ASP A 46 -8.81 13.87 -0.77
N ALA A 47 -8.38 12.73 -0.23
CA ALA A 47 -7.54 11.77 -0.94
C ALA A 47 -8.32 10.50 -1.29
N PRO A 48 -7.96 9.77 -2.37
CA PRO A 48 -8.49 8.45 -2.61
C PRO A 48 -8.16 7.52 -1.42
N PRO A 49 -9.09 6.66 -0.97
CA PRO A 49 -8.78 5.63 0.00
C PRO A 49 -7.64 4.74 -0.46
N ARG A 50 -6.68 4.50 0.42
CA ARG A 50 -5.55 3.61 0.19
C ARG A 50 -5.60 2.44 1.16
N GLY A 51 -5.14 1.28 0.70
CA GLY A 51 -5.04 0.06 1.49
C GLY A 51 -3.67 -0.59 1.33
N PHE A 52 -3.31 -1.42 2.31
CA PHE A 52 -2.15 -2.28 2.24
C PHE A 52 -2.47 -3.56 1.47
N TYR A 53 -1.52 -3.98 0.64
CA TYR A 53 -1.59 -5.22 -0.12
C TYR A 53 -0.28 -5.97 -0.01
N LEU A 54 -0.34 -7.28 0.18
CA LEU A 54 0.82 -8.16 0.02
C LEU A 54 1.13 -8.31 -1.47
N ARG A 55 2.42 -8.31 -1.82
CA ARG A 55 2.86 -8.62 -3.18
C ARG A 55 2.70 -10.10 -3.47
N ALA A 56 2.36 -10.41 -4.72
CA ALA A 56 2.21 -11.79 -5.19
C ALA A 56 3.45 -12.66 -4.89
N ARG A 57 4.67 -12.13 -5.10
CA ARG A 57 5.91 -12.85 -4.75
C ARG A 57 5.99 -13.27 -3.28
N PHE A 58 5.44 -12.47 -2.38
CA PHE A 58 5.46 -12.79 -0.96
C PHE A 58 4.44 -13.87 -0.61
N THR A 59 3.19 -13.75 -1.09
CA THR A 59 2.18 -14.79 -0.88
C THR A 59 2.58 -16.10 -1.56
N GLN A 60 3.23 -16.05 -2.73
CA GLN A 60 3.82 -17.21 -3.38
C GLN A 60 4.85 -17.91 -2.49
N SER A 61 5.77 -17.15 -1.86
CA SER A 61 6.76 -17.74 -0.95
C SER A 61 6.12 -18.41 0.29
N ILE A 62 5.02 -17.86 0.80
CA ILE A 62 4.27 -18.46 1.91
C ILE A 62 3.65 -19.79 1.48
N LEU A 63 2.95 -19.80 0.34
CA LEU A 63 2.31 -21.00 -0.19
C LEU A 63 3.35 -22.08 -0.49
N ALA A 64 4.46 -21.72 -1.11
CA ALA A 64 5.50 -22.67 -1.44
C ALA A 64 6.17 -23.27 -0.20
N ARG A 65 6.40 -22.47 0.84
CA ARG A 65 6.88 -22.99 2.13
C ARG A 65 5.87 -23.97 2.74
N HIS A 66 4.57 -23.64 2.71
CA HIS A 66 3.53 -24.48 3.29
C HIS A 66 3.37 -25.82 2.57
N PHE A 67 3.47 -25.82 1.23
CA PHE A 67 3.30 -27.00 0.38
C PHE A 67 4.63 -27.65 -0.05
N ALA A 68 5.77 -27.22 0.51
CA ALA A 68 7.11 -27.67 0.13
C ALA A 68 7.40 -27.60 -1.40
N ILE A 69 6.88 -26.57 -2.07
CA ILE A 69 7.10 -26.36 -3.51
C ILE A 69 8.49 -25.73 -3.72
N PRO A 70 9.34 -26.27 -4.61
CA PRO A 70 10.63 -25.67 -4.93
C PRO A 70 10.47 -24.21 -5.39
N GLN A 71 11.24 -23.30 -4.79
CA GLN A 71 11.33 -21.93 -5.27
C GLN A 71 12.29 -21.88 -6.46
N ARG A 72 11.87 -21.24 -7.55
CA ARG A 72 12.73 -20.92 -8.69
C ARG A 72 13.62 -19.72 -8.37
#